data_AF-A0A7S1A929-F1
#
_entry.id   AF-A0A7S1A929-F1
#
_cell.length_a   1.000
_cell.length_b   1.000
_cell.length_c   1.000
_cell.angle_alpha   90.00
_cell.angle_beta   90.00
_cell.angle_gamma   90.00
#
_symmetry.space_group_name_H-M   'P 1'
#
loop_
_entity.id
_entity.type
_entity.pdbx_description
1 polymer ?
#
loop_
_entity_poly.entity_id
_entity_poly.type
_entity_poly.pdbx_seq_one_letter_code
_entity_poly.pdbx_strand_id
1 'polypeptide(L)'
;QTSVAPVDRNIVSQENYYRLLDQGCEAELVTRRMFGRDNSASLSERAAQSAQEAVAIARTEVDDAEYLAYSLYVLSQVHLCARRPMECVSDASEALGLFKKGGDR
;
A
#
# COMPACT_ATOMS: atom_id res chain seq x y z
N GLN A 1 6.21 -16.78 -41.67
CA GLN A 1 5.12 -16.52 -40.71
C GLN A 1 5.45 -17.31 -39.45
N THR A 2 6.12 -16.68 -38.48
CA THR A 2 6.42 -17.29 -37.19
C THR A 2 5.22 -17.11 -36.28
N SER A 3 4.47 -18.20 -36.11
CA SER A 3 3.36 -18.31 -35.17
C SER A 3 3.88 -18.10 -33.76
N VAL A 4 3.53 -16.96 -33.14
CA VAL A 4 3.82 -16.71 -31.73
C VAL A 4 2.65 -17.27 -30.93
N ALA A 5 2.92 -18.35 -30.20
CA ALA A 5 1.94 -18.97 -29.30
C ALA A 5 1.41 -17.95 -28.28
N PRO A 6 0.12 -18.03 -27.88
CA PRO A 6 -0.44 -17.14 -26.88
C PRO A 6 0.20 -17.46 -25.53
N VAL A 7 1.04 -16.55 -25.03
CA VAL A 7 1.65 -16.67 -23.70
C VAL A 7 0.58 -16.38 -22.66
N ASP A 8 0.35 -17.37 -21.81
CA ASP A 8 -0.64 -17.37 -20.75
C ASP A 8 -0.44 -16.15 -19.84
N ARG A 9 -1.49 -15.34 -19.66
CA ARG A 9 -1.44 -14.07 -18.89
C ARG A 9 -1.48 -14.29 -17.38
N ASN A 10 -1.53 -15.54 -16.94
CA ASN A 10 -1.71 -15.87 -15.54
C ASN A 10 -0.40 -16.33 -14.90
N ILE A 11 0.02 -15.51 -13.93
CA ILE A 11 0.95 -15.84 -12.84
C ILE A 11 2.41 -15.94 -13.26
N VAL A 12 3.11 -14.81 -13.17
CA VAL A 12 4.58 -14.79 -13.17
C VAL A 12 5.03 -15.32 -11.79
N SER A 13 5.59 -16.54 -11.76
CA SER A 13 6.20 -17.12 -10.55
C SER A 13 7.42 -16.30 -10.10
N GLN A 14 7.83 -16.46 -8.82
CA GLN A 14 9.04 -15.81 -8.27
C GLN A 14 10.30 -16.04 -9.13
N GLU A 15 10.41 -17.19 -9.81
CA GLU A 15 11.52 -17.50 -10.71
C GLU A 15 11.53 -16.64 -11.99
N ASN A 16 10.34 -16.28 -12.49
CA ASN A 16 10.23 -15.41 -13.66
C ASN A 16 10.50 -13.93 -13.33
N TYR A 17 10.39 -13.52 -12.05
CA TYR A 17 10.73 -12.18 -11.58
C TYR A 17 12.21 -11.86 -11.80
N TYR A 18 13.09 -12.73 -11.31
CA TYR A 18 14.54 -12.52 -11.41
C TYR A 18 15.02 -12.55 -12.87
N ARG A 19 14.42 -13.41 -13.71
CA ARG A 19 14.71 -13.46 -15.15
C ARG A 19 14.32 -12.17 -15.89
N LEU A 20 13.23 -11.51 -15.48
CA LEU A 20 12.78 -10.25 -16.10
C LEU A 20 13.65 -9.06 -15.67
N LEU A 21 14.13 -9.04 -14.41
CA LEU A 21 15.08 -8.03 -13.94
C LEU A 21 16.44 -8.15 -14.66
N ASP A 22 16.90 -9.38 -14.91
CA ASP A 22 18.13 -9.66 -15.68
C ASP A 22 18.05 -9.20 -17.14
N GLN A 23 16.84 -9.13 -17.69
CA GLN A 23 16.58 -8.63 -19.05
C GLN A 23 16.50 -7.09 -19.12
N GLY A 24 16.79 -6.38 -18.03
CA GLY A 24 16.75 -4.91 -17.99
C GLY A 24 15.34 -4.32 -18.06
N CYS A 25 14.28 -5.12 -17.81
CA CYS A 25 12.94 -4.57 -17.61
C CYS A 25 12.92 -3.81 -16.28
N GLU A 26 12.52 -2.54 -16.31
CA GLU A 26 12.35 -1.74 -15.10
C GLU A 26 11.38 -2.45 -14.14
N ALA A 27 11.76 -2.50 -12.86
CA ALA A 27 11.00 -3.18 -11.80
C ALA A 27 9.53 -2.73 -11.75
N GLU A 28 9.25 -1.49 -12.17
CA GLU A 28 7.90 -0.93 -12.27
C GLU A 28 7.02 -1.70 -13.28
N LEU A 29 7.54 -2.03 -14.47
CA LEU A 29 6.78 -2.76 -15.49
C LEU A 29 6.53 -4.21 -15.09
N VAL A 30 7.47 -4.84 -14.39
CA VAL A 30 7.34 -6.20 -13.87
C VAL A 30 6.28 -6.25 -12.77
N THR A 31 6.32 -5.30 -11.82
CA THR A 31 5.32 -5.15 -10.76
C THR A 31 3.93 -4.90 -11.34
N ARG A 32 3.83 -4.02 -12.34
CA ARG A 32 2.56 -3.70 -13.02
C ARG A 32 1.96 -4.90 -13.76
N ARG A 33 2.80 -5.76 -14.34
CA ARG A 33 2.36 -7.01 -14.98
C ARG A 33 1.97 -8.09 -13.96
N MET A 34 2.70 -8.21 -12.86
CA MET A 34 2.42 -9.20 -11.82
C MET A 34 1.12 -8.92 -11.07
N PHE A 35 0.90 -7.66 -10.69
CA PHE A 35 -0.24 -7.33 -9.84
C PHE A 35 -1.48 -6.90 -10.62
N GLY A 36 -1.38 -6.66 -11.92
CA GLY A 36 -2.52 -6.24 -12.75
C GLY A 36 -3.06 -4.86 -12.33
N ARG A 37 -3.43 -4.03 -13.31
CA ARG A 37 -4.01 -2.71 -13.03
C ARG A 37 -5.34 -2.78 -12.26
N ASP A 38 -6.01 -3.93 -12.33
CA ASP A 38 -7.34 -4.16 -11.75
C ASP A 38 -7.29 -4.67 -10.31
N ASN A 39 -6.14 -5.22 -9.85
CA ASN A 39 -6.01 -5.73 -8.49
C ASN A 39 -5.48 -4.68 -7.51
N SER A 40 -4.77 -3.65 -7.99
CA SER A 40 -4.27 -2.57 -7.13
C SER A 40 -5.39 -1.69 -6.57
N ALA A 41 -6.44 -1.43 -7.36
CA ALA A 41 -7.57 -0.63 -6.90
C ALA A 41 -8.33 -1.37 -5.78
N SER A 42 -8.59 -2.67 -5.95
CA SER A 42 -9.27 -3.48 -4.94
C SER A 42 -8.45 -3.68 -3.67
N LEU A 43 -7.12 -3.81 -3.79
CA LEU A 43 -6.21 -3.91 -2.64
C LEU A 43 -6.07 -2.58 -1.91
N SER A 44 -5.97 -1.45 -2.62
CA SER A 44 -5.93 -0.12 -2.01
C SER A 44 -7.23 0.23 -1.29
N GLU A 45 -8.39 -0.13 -1.83
CA GLU A 45 -9.68 0.08 -1.17
C GLU A 45 -9.83 -0.77 0.09
N ARG A 46 -9.46 -2.06 0.03
CA ARG A 46 -9.47 -2.93 1.21
C ARG A 46 -8.49 -2.46 2.28
N ALA A 47 -7.28 -2.04 1.89
CA ALA A 47 -6.30 -1.48 2.82
C ALA A 47 -6.81 -0.19 3.46
N ALA A 48 -7.50 0.66 2.68
CA ALA A 48 -8.08 1.90 3.19
C ALA A 48 -9.18 1.61 4.20
N GLN A 49 -10.07 0.67 3.89
CA GLN A 49 -11.14 0.26 4.79
C GLN A 49 -10.58 -0.31 6.10
N SER A 50 -9.64 -1.25 6.04
CA SER A 50 -9.04 -1.83 7.25
C SER A 50 -8.27 -0.80 8.08
N ALA A 51 -7.56 0.12 7.44
CA ALA A 51 -6.86 1.20 8.15
C ALA A 51 -7.85 2.19 8.81
N GLN A 52 -8.96 2.50 8.16
CA GLN A 52 -10.04 3.33 8.74
C GLN A 52 -10.70 2.64 9.95
N GLU A 53 -10.98 1.35 9.85
CA GLU A 53 -11.50 0.55 10.97
C GLU A 53 -10.52 0.53 12.15
N ALA A 54 -9.22 0.35 11.88
CA ALA A 54 -8.19 0.41 12.92
C ALA A 54 -8.14 1.78 13.62
N VAL A 55 -8.21 2.88 12.87
CA VAL A 55 -8.29 4.24 13.44
C VAL A 55 -9.57 4.43 14.25
N ALA A 56 -10.71 3.92 13.78
CA ALA A 56 -11.97 4.02 14.51
C ALA A 56 -11.88 3.31 15.87
N ILE A 57 -11.42 2.05 15.87
CA ILE A 57 -11.20 1.26 17.10
C ILE A 57 -10.20 1.98 18.02
N ALA A 58 -9.08 2.46 17.48
CA ALA A 58 -8.08 3.19 18.25
C ALA A 58 -8.60 4.48 18.89
N ARG A 59 -9.61 5.14 18.29
CA ARG A 59 -10.22 6.35 18.85
C ARG A 59 -11.30 6.05 19.89
N THR A 60 -12.03 4.95 19.75
CA THR A 60 -13.23 4.69 20.54
C THR A 60 -13.06 3.63 21.61
N GLU A 61 -12.17 2.68 21.41
CA GLU A 61 -12.06 1.47 22.23
C GLU A 61 -10.70 1.33 22.93
N VAL A 62 -9.67 2.01 22.43
CA VAL A 62 -8.31 1.91 22.95
C VAL A 62 -7.87 3.27 23.49
N ASP A 63 -7.63 3.37 24.81
CA ASP A 63 -7.02 4.57 25.42
C ASP A 63 -5.49 4.54 25.25
N ASP A 64 -5.04 4.35 24.02
CA ASP A 64 -3.62 4.24 23.66
C ASP A 64 -3.31 5.18 22.49
N ALA A 65 -2.66 6.29 22.83
CA ALA A 65 -2.26 7.32 21.88
C ALA A 65 -1.20 6.82 20.88
N GLU A 66 -0.37 5.85 21.26
CA GLU A 66 0.65 5.25 20.38
C GLU A 66 -0.02 4.34 19.34
N TYR A 67 -1.00 3.55 19.77
CA TYR A 67 -1.79 2.72 18.86
C TYR A 67 -2.59 3.56 17.86
N LEU A 68 -3.17 4.68 18.31
CA LEU A 68 -3.83 5.64 17.43
C LEU A 68 -2.84 6.29 16.44
N ALA A 69 -1.67 6.71 16.92
CA ALA A 69 -0.63 7.30 16.08
C ALA A 69 -0.17 6.35 14.98
N TYR A 70 0.06 5.08 15.33
CA TYR A 70 0.47 4.05 14.37
C TYR A 70 -0.64 3.75 13.34
N SER A 71 -1.89 3.67 13.79
CA SER A 71 -3.04 3.45 12.92
C SER A 71 -3.20 4.58 11.90
N LEU A 72 -3.05 5.84 12.34
CA LEU A 72 -3.06 7.03 11.46
C LEU A 72 -1.88 7.04 10.50
N TYR A 73 -0.69 6.65 10.96
CA TYR A 73 0.48 6.51 10.08
C TYR A 73 0.24 5.48 8.95
N VAL A 74 -0.33 4.32 9.28
CA VAL A 74 -0.69 3.31 8.28
C VAL A 74 -1.73 3.85 7.30
N LEU A 75 -2.78 4.53 7.78
CA LEU A 75 -3.80 5.15 6.91
C LEU A 75 -3.19 6.18 5.96
N SER A 76 -2.23 6.98 6.44
CA SER A 76 -1.52 7.96 5.62
C SER A 76 -0.77 7.31 4.45
N GLN A 77 -0.11 6.17 4.69
CA GLN A 77 0.59 5.42 3.65
C GLN A 77 -0.37 4.83 2.62
N VAL A 78 -1.55 4.39 3.07
CA VAL A 78 -2.60 3.93 2.16
C VAL A 78 -3.11 5.08 1.28
N HIS A 79 -3.34 6.26 1.86
CA HIS A 79 -3.73 7.44 1.09
C HIS A 79 -2.65 7.89 0.10
N LEU A 80 -1.37 7.79 0.46
CA LEU A 80 -0.27 8.02 -0.45
C LEU A 80 -0.31 7.05 -1.65
N CYS A 81 -0.46 5.75 -1.39
CA CYS A 81 -0.58 4.72 -2.43
C CYS A 81 -1.80 4.94 -3.31
N ALA A 82 -2.91 5.41 -2.73
CA ALA A 82 -4.16 5.71 -3.43
C ALA A 82 -4.14 7.07 -4.17
N ARG A 83 -3.01 7.78 -4.19
CA ARG A 83 -2.86 9.13 -4.78
C ARG A 83 -3.84 10.15 -4.20
N ARG A 84 -4.07 10.08 -2.88
CA ARG A 84 -4.88 11.00 -2.07
C ARG A 84 -3.95 11.82 -1.15
N PRO A 85 -3.20 12.80 -1.70
CA PRO A 85 -2.13 13.47 -0.97
C PRO A 85 -2.63 14.36 0.16
N MET A 86 -3.84 14.93 0.05
CA MET A 86 -4.38 15.82 1.08
C MET A 86 -4.74 15.03 2.35
N GLU A 87 -5.40 13.90 2.18
CA GLU A 87 -5.75 12.98 3.26
C GLU A 87 -4.49 12.38 3.89
N CYS A 88 -3.51 11.98 3.06
CA CYS A 88 -2.20 11.54 3.55
C CYS A 88 -1.52 12.56 4.47
N VAL A 89 -1.46 13.84 4.05
CA VAL A 89 -0.84 14.89 4.87
C VAL A 89 -1.60 15.12 6.17
N SER A 90 -2.94 15.07 6.13
CA SER A 90 -3.78 15.20 7.32
C SER A 90 -3.47 14.11 8.34
N ASP A 91 -3.52 12.84 7.91
CA ASP A 91 -3.32 11.70 8.81
C ASP A 91 -1.90 11.63 9.34
N ALA A 92 -0.90 11.90 8.49
CA ALA A 92 0.50 11.93 8.91
C ALA A 92 0.78 13.07 9.91
N SER A 93 0.12 14.22 9.75
CA SER A 93 0.26 15.35 10.68
C SER A 93 -0.36 15.03 12.03
N GLU A 94 -1.51 14.35 12.05
CA GLU A 94 -2.15 13.91 13.28
C GLU A 94 -1.31 12.86 14.01
N ALA A 95 -0.83 11.84 13.28
CA ALA A 95 0.08 10.81 13.82
C ALA A 95 1.34 11.44 14.43
N LEU A 96 1.98 12.38 13.73
CA LEU A 96 3.15 13.09 14.24
C LEU A 96 2.86 13.87 15.53
N GLY A 97 1.67 14.48 15.61
CA GLY A 97 1.23 15.18 16.81
C GLY A 97 1.09 14.26 18.03
N LEU A 98 0.63 13.01 17.80
CA LEU A 98 0.48 12.01 18.85
C LEU A 98 1.82 11.42 19.29
N PHE A 99 2.69 11.02 18.36
CA PHE A 99 4.04 10.54 18.70
C PHE A 99 4.83 11.56 19.53
N LYS A 100 4.82 12.83 19.12
CA LYS A 100 5.45 13.93 19.87
C LYS A 100 4.91 14.09 21.30
N LYS A 101 3.62 13.84 21.52
CA LYS A 101 3.01 13.89 22.86
C LYS A 101 3.39 12.67 23.70
N GLY A 102 3.56 11.50 23.08
CA GLY A 102 4.01 10.26 23.72
C GLY A 102 5.51 10.26 24.07
N GLY A 103 6.28 11.24 23.57
CA GLY A 103 7.74 11.30 23.76
C GLY A 103 8.51 10.44 22.76
N ASP A 104 7.80 9.78 21.85
CA ASP A 104 8.38 9.06 20.72
C ASP A 104 8.71 10.06 19.61
N ARG A 105 9.94 10.00 19.08
CA ARG A 105 10.51 11.05 18.22
C ARG A 105 10.69 10.61 16.78
#